data_AF-A0A924ANA3-F1
#
_entry.id   AF-A0A924ANA3-F1
#
_cell.length_a   1.000
_cell.length_b   1.000
_cell.length_c   1.000
_cell.angle_alpha   90.00
_cell.angle_beta   90.00
_cell.angle_gamma   90.00
#
_symmetry.space_group_name_H-M   'P 1'
#
loop_
_entity.id
_entity.type
_entity.pdbx_description
1 polymer ?
#
loop_
_entity_poly.entity_id
_entity_poly.type
_entity_poly.pdbx_seq_one_letter_code
_entity_poly.pdbx_strand_id
1 'polypeptide(L)' 'MLTFRPATVADIPAMSAIRLAVQENRLSDPARITRQMYADYLDRLGRTWVDTLTHPAAGRAENRPEQTL' A
#
# COMPACT_ATOMS: atom_id res chain seq x y z
N MET A 1 1.34 -0.26 17.91
CA MET A 1 1.71 1.17 17.76
C MET A 1 2.04 1.41 16.30
N LEU A 2 1.57 2.51 15.73
CA LEU A 2 1.73 2.85 14.31
C LEU A 2 3.10 3.51 14.11
N THR A 3 3.91 3.07 13.15
CA THR A 3 5.26 3.61 12.93
C THR A 3 5.50 3.87 11.45
N PHE A 4 5.69 5.14 11.10
CA PHE A 4 5.98 5.56 9.74
C PHE A 4 7.49 5.55 9.45
N ARG A 5 7.88 5.06 8.28
CA ARG A 5 9.23 5.20 7.73
C ARG A 5 9.19 5.51 6.23
N PRO A 6 10.25 6.07 5.65
CA PRO A 6 10.35 6.20 4.20
C PRO A 6 10.16 4.84 3.51
N ALA A 7 9.41 4.86 2.41
CA ALA A 7 9.21 3.69 1.56
C ALA A 7 10.49 3.39 0.78
N THR A 8 10.74 2.11 0.55
CA THR A 8 11.89 1.61 -0.20
C THR A 8 11.42 0.74 -1.36
N VAL A 9 12.34 0.35 -2.25
CA VAL A 9 12.06 -0.57 -3.36
C VAL A 9 11.52 -1.92 -2.87
N ALA A 10 11.85 -2.33 -1.64
CA ALA A 10 11.34 -3.56 -1.03
C ALA A 10 9.84 -3.49 -0.70
N ASP A 11 9.27 -2.28 -0.58
CA ASP A 11 7.86 -2.08 -0.24
C ASP A 11 6.95 -2.11 -1.48
N ILE A 12 7.51 -2.07 -2.69
CA ILE A 12 6.74 -2.02 -3.95
C ILE A 12 5.71 -3.15 -4.07
N PRO A 13 6.02 -4.43 -3.75
CA PRO A 13 5.02 -5.49 -3.82
C PRO A 13 3.79 -5.22 -2.95
N ALA A 14 3.99 -4.74 -1.71
CA ALA A 14 2.89 -4.42 -0.79
C ALA A 14 2.08 -3.20 -1.27
N MET A 15 2.76 -2.13 -1.71
CA MET A 15 2.11 -0.95 -2.27
C MET A 15 1.29 -1.28 -3.52
N SER A 16 1.81 -2.16 -4.38
CA SER A 16 1.10 -2.63 -5.58
C SER A 16 -0.14 -3.43 -5.21
N ALA A 17 -0.05 -4.33 -4.23
CA ALA A 17 -1.21 -5.10 -3.76
C ALA A 17 -2.32 -4.18 -3.22
N ILE A 18 -1.96 -3.17 -2.41
CA ILE A 18 -2.91 -2.18 -1.89
C ILE A 18 -3.57 -1.42 -3.04
N ARG A 19 -2.80 -0.88 -3.99
CA ARG A 19 -3.34 -0.09 -5.12
C ARG A 19 -4.31 -0.88 -5.99
N LEU A 20 -4.04 -2.17 -6.18
CA LEU A 20 -4.88 -3.08 -6.96
C LEU A 20 -6.12 -3.54 -6.20
N ALA A 21 -6.10 -3.51 -4.85
CA ALA A 21 -7.24 -3.85 -4.01
C ALA A 21 -8.26 -2.71 -3.88
N VAL A 22 -7.88 -1.45 -4.20
CA VAL A 22 -8.79 -0.30 -4.15
C VAL A 22 -9.90 -0.44 -5.19
N GLN A 23 -11.16 -0.48 -4.74
CA GLN A 23 -12.33 -0.61 -5.63
C GLN A 23 -12.76 0.70 -6.27
N GLU A 24 -12.65 1.82 -5.56
CA GLU A 24 -13.06 3.15 -6.04
C GLU A 24 -12.31 3.59 -7.31
N ASN A 25 -11.01 3.30 -7.35
CA ASN A 25 -10.12 3.63 -8.45
C ASN A 25 -9.63 2.38 -9.19
N ARG A 26 -10.52 1.38 -9.34
CA ARG A 26 -10.18 0.13 -10.01
C ARG A 26 -9.87 0.40 -11.47
N LEU A 27 -8.67 0.01 -11.89
CA LEU A 27 -8.27 0.09 -13.29
C LEU A 27 -8.98 -1.01 -14.10
N SER A 28 -9.39 -0.68 -15.32
CA SER A 28 -9.90 -1.66 -16.28
C SER A 28 -8.85 -2.69 -16.66
N ASP A 29 -7.58 -2.26 -16.71
CA ASP A 29 -6.42 -3.12 -16.90
C ASP A 29 -5.38 -2.89 -15.77
N PRO A 30 -5.24 -3.85 -14.84
CA PRO A 30 -4.24 -3.82 -13.78
C PRO A 30 -2.78 -3.75 -14.26
N ALA A 31 -2.48 -4.27 -15.46
CA ALA A 31 -1.12 -4.33 -15.99
C ALA A 31 -0.54 -2.94 -16.35
N ARG A 32 -1.40 -1.93 -16.40
CA ARG A 32 -1.00 -0.53 -16.62
C ARG A 32 -0.13 0.03 -15.50
N ILE A 33 -0.15 -0.56 -14.30
CA ILE A 33 0.73 -0.20 -13.20
C ILE A 33 1.90 -1.17 -13.17
N THR A 34 3.10 -0.68 -13.44
CA THR A 34 4.32 -1.50 -13.49
C THR A 34 5.22 -1.24 -12.29
N ARG A 35 6.08 -2.22 -11.97
CA ARG A 35 7.12 -2.09 -10.94
C ARG A 35 8.05 -0.89 -11.21
N GLN A 36 8.36 -0.62 -12.48
CA GLN A 36 9.25 0.48 -12.86
C GLN A 36 8.64 1.85 -12.51
N MET A 37 7.33 2.02 -12.71
CA MET A 37 6.64 3.26 -12.34
C MET A 37 6.77 3.56 -10.84
N TYR A 38 6.71 2.54 -9.98
CA TYR A 38 6.94 2.71 -8.55
C TYR A 38 8.39 3.09 -8.24
N ALA A 39 9.36 2.43 -8.87
CA ALA A 39 10.78 2.72 -8.67
C ALA A 39 11.09 4.17 -9.07
N ASP A 40 10.61 4.61 -10.25
CA ASP A 40 10.75 5.97 -10.73
C ASP A 40 10.09 6.99 -9.79
N TYR A 41 8.93 6.64 -9.21
CA TYR A 41 8.20 7.51 -8.29
C TYR A 41 8.91 7.66 -6.93
N LEU A 42 9.44 6.55 -6.39
CA LEU A 42 10.22 6.56 -5.16
C LEU A 42 11.50 7.40 -5.31
N ASP A 43 12.20 7.26 -6.44
CA ASP A 43 13.45 7.96 -6.71
C ASP A 43 13.24 9.45 -7.02
N ARG A 44 12.22 9.79 -7.84
CA ARG A 44 11.99 11.18 -8.28
C ARG A 44 11.29 12.06 -7.27
N LEU A 45 10.36 11.52 -6.48
CA LEU A 45 9.49 12.33 -5.63
C LEU A 45 9.79 12.22 -4.14
N GLY A 46 10.54 11.18 -3.70
CA GLY A 46 11.07 11.04 -2.34
C GLY A 46 10.04 11.12 -1.20
N ARG A 47 8.75 11.07 -1.51
CA ARG A 47 7.64 11.45 -0.62
C ARG A 47 6.65 10.32 -0.42
N THR A 48 7.13 9.10 -0.31
CA THR A 48 6.29 7.94 0.05
C THR A 48 6.75 7.39 1.37
N TRP A 49 5.79 7.18 2.27
CA TRP A 49 6.00 6.61 3.58
C TRP A 49 5.20 5.33 3.66
N VAL A 50 5.76 4.32 4.32
CA VAL A 50 5.04 3.12 4.72
C VAL A 50 4.91 3.10 6.21
N ASP A 51 3.85 2.46 6.65
CA ASP A 51 3.56 2.26 8.04
C ASP A 51 3.74 0.79 8.39
N THR A 52 4.42 0.53 9.51
CA THR A 52 4.54 -0.80 10.07
C THR A 52 3.61 -0.87 11.28
N LEU A 53 2.43 -1.45 11.07
CA LEU A 53 1.54 -1.76 12.17
C LEU A 53 2.08 -3.00 12.90
N THR A 54 2.81 -2.77 13.99
CA THR A 54 3.07 -3.83 14.97
C THR A 54 1.81 -3.99 15.82
N HIS A 55 0.99 -4.97 15.48
CA HIS A 55 -0.15 -5.38 16.29
C HIS A 55 0.36 -6.26 17.45
N PRO A 56 0.11 -5.92 18.73
CA PRO A 56 0.61 -6.70 19.88
C PRO A 56 0.04 -8.13 19.99
N ALA A 57 -0.83 -8.57 19.09
CA ALA A 57 -1.37 -9.92 19.09
C ALA A 57 -1.77 -10.34 17.67
N ALA A 58 -0.95 -11.15 17.00
CA ALA A 58 -1.31 -12.08 15.92
C ALA A 58 -2.10 -11.56 14.69
N GLY A 59 -1.70 -12.02 13.50
CA GLY A 59 -2.15 -11.49 12.23
C GLY A 59 -3.61 -11.77 11.85
N ARG A 60 -4.22 -10.79 11.16
CA ARG A 60 -5.05 -10.95 9.96
C ARG A 60 -5.37 -9.56 9.39
N ALA A 61 -5.39 -9.44 8.06
CA ALA A 61 -6.00 -8.31 7.37
C ALA A 61 -7.52 -8.45 7.46
N GLU A 62 -8.21 -7.47 8.03
CA GLU A 62 -9.68 -7.42 8.04
C GLU A 62 -10.15 -6.04 7.56
N ASN A 63 -10.84 -6.04 6.42
CA ASN A 63 -11.72 -4.94 6.03
C ASN A 63 -12.94 -4.99 6.95
N ARG A 64 -13.27 -3.89 7.63
CA ARG A 64 -14.50 -3.80 8.44
C ARG A 64 -15.48 -2.83 7.77
N PRO A 65 -16.46 -3.31 6.99
CA PRO A 65 -17.52 -2.48 6.44
C PRO A 65 -18.73 -2.52 7.40
N GLU A 66 -18.65 -1.82 8.53
CA GLU A 66 -19.80 -1.66 9.43
C GLU A 66 -19.53 -0.57 10.47
N GLN A 67 -19.86 0.67 10.09
CA GLN A 67 -20.36 1.66 11.04
C GLN A 67 -21.80 2.00 10.62
N THR A 68 -22.70 1.07 10.93
CA THR A 68 -24.08 1.40 11.26
C THR A 68 -24.20 1.20 12.76
N LEU A 69 -24.20 2.31 13.49
CA LEU A 69 -25.02 2.59 14.67
C LEU A 69 -24.81 4.06 15.05
#